data_AF-A0A2M8H6P6-F1
#
_entry.id   AF-A0A2M8H6P6-F1
#
_cell.length_a   1.000
_cell.length_b   1.000
_cell.length_c   1.000
_cell.angle_alpha   90.00
_cell.angle_beta   90.00
_cell.angle_gamma   90.00
#
_symmetry.space_group_name_H-M   'P 1'
#
loop_
_entity.id
_entity.type
_entity.pdbx_description
1 polymer ?
#
loop_
_entity_poly.entity_id
_entity_poly.type
_entity_poly.pdbx_seq_one_letter_code
_entity_poly.pdbx_strand_id
1 'polypeptide(L)'
;MKTLPLIKDHNKGVIGMKAGLTEIGSASLFHEYLQTLGIRKPPLTTIEKSWEYKRGEKLLAAIQIEQSGQARFYLDARQISVN
;
A
#
# COMPACT_ATOMS: atom_id res chain seq x y z
N MET A 1 45.22 8.77 -1.34
CA MET A 1 44.13 8.63 -0.35
C MET A 1 42.82 8.49 -1.11
N LYS A 2 42.17 7.31 -1.07
CA LYS A 2 40.89 7.08 -1.77
C LYS A 2 39.76 7.65 -0.92
N THR A 3 39.14 8.74 -1.36
CA THR A 3 37.85 9.19 -0.84
C THR A 3 36.75 8.30 -1.42
N LEU A 4 36.07 7.54 -0.56
CA LEU A 4 34.86 6.81 -0.93
C LEU A 4 33.74 7.83 -1.23
N PRO A 5 32.92 7.64 -2.27
CA PRO A 5 31.71 8.44 -2.44
C PRO A 5 30.71 8.07 -1.35
N LEU A 6 30.29 9.08 -0.60
CA LEU A 6 29.16 9.05 0.31
C LEU A 6 27.91 8.78 -0.53
N ILE A 7 27.46 7.53 -0.57
CA ILE A 7 26.14 7.18 -1.09
C ILE A 7 25.14 7.87 -0.16
N LYS A 8 24.64 9.03 -0.57
CA LYS A 8 23.46 9.62 0.05
C LYS A 8 22.29 8.73 -0.37
N ASP A 9 22.00 7.72 0.44
CA ASP A 9 20.76 6.97 0.44
C ASP A 9 19.57 7.91 0.68
N HIS A 10 19.19 8.67 -0.36
CA HIS A 10 17.94 9.42 -0.42
C HIS A 10 16.78 8.51 -0.85
N ASN A 11 16.73 7.29 -0.30
CA ASN A 11 15.54 6.45 -0.43
C ASN A 11 15.11 5.87 0.92
N LYS A 12 15.33 6.63 2.00
CA LYS A 12 14.77 6.34 3.32
C LYS A 12 13.43 7.06 3.48
N GLY A 13 12.40 6.57 2.80
CA GLY A 13 11.07 7.18 2.91
C GLY A 13 9.86 6.36 2.46
N VAL A 14 10.02 5.32 1.62
CA VAL A 14 8.84 4.63 1.04
C VAL A 14 8.89 3.11 1.11
N ILE A 15 10.04 2.52 1.43
CA ILE A 15 10.27 1.07 1.30
C ILE A 15 9.94 0.29 2.60
N GLY A 16 9.74 0.97 3.73
CA GLY A 16 9.51 0.30 5.03
C GLY A 16 8.05 -0.07 5.35
N MET A 17 7.06 0.65 4.81
CA MET A 17 5.66 0.49 5.25
C MET A 17 4.82 -0.49 4.41
N LYS A 18 5.27 -0.83 3.19
CA LYS A 18 4.58 -1.77 2.27
C LYS A 18 5.28 -3.14 2.19
N ALA A 19 6.22 -3.44 3.08
CA ALA A 19 6.93 -4.73 3.06
C ALA A 19 5.93 -5.87 3.35
N GLY A 20 5.49 -6.56 2.29
CA GLY A 20 4.50 -7.65 2.34
C GLY A 20 3.15 -7.33 1.69
N LEU A 21 2.92 -6.09 1.25
CA LEU A 21 1.76 -5.77 0.41
C LEU A 21 2.11 -5.93 -1.08
N THR A 22 1.22 -6.57 -1.81
CA THR A 22 1.23 -6.70 -3.25
C THR A 22 0.32 -5.65 -3.87
N GLU A 23 0.83 -4.97 -4.88
CA GLU A 23 0.02 -4.07 -5.70
C GLU A 23 -0.96 -4.88 -6.53
N ILE A 24 -2.24 -4.49 -6.51
CA ILE A 24 -3.27 -5.08 -7.34
C ILE A 24 -3.80 -4.03 -8.32
N GLY A 25 -3.83 -4.40 -9.61
CA GLY A 25 -4.32 -3.53 -10.68
C GLY A 25 -5.84 -3.44 -10.77
N SER A 26 -6.57 -4.15 -9.91
CA SER A 26 -8.03 -4.22 -9.95
C SER A 26 -8.66 -3.62 -8.68
N ALA A 27 -9.33 -2.48 -8.86
CA ALA A 27 -10.09 -1.83 -7.80
C ALA A 27 -11.26 -2.69 -7.28
N SER A 28 -11.86 -3.52 -8.15
CA SER A 28 -12.92 -4.45 -7.77
C SER A 28 -12.39 -5.51 -6.82
N LEU A 29 -11.25 -6.13 -7.16
CA LEU A 29 -10.61 -7.16 -6.33
C LEU A 29 -10.19 -6.60 -4.96
N PHE A 30 -9.74 -5.34 -4.94
CA PHE A 30 -9.48 -4.60 -3.70
C PHE A 30 -10.74 -4.43 -2.86
N HIS A 31 -11.84 -4.02 -3.50
CA HIS A 31 -13.11 -3.80 -2.80
C HIS A 31 -13.69 -5.09 -2.22
N GLU A 32 -13.71 -6.18 -3.00
CA GLU A 32 -14.21 -7.50 -2.57
C GLU A 32 -13.44 -8.04 -1.37
N TYR A 33 -12.12 -7.89 -1.38
CA TYR A 33 -11.29 -8.28 -0.25
C TYR A 33 -11.64 -7.49 1.02
N LEU A 34 -11.79 -6.18 0.91
CA LEU A 34 -12.20 -5.35 2.05
C LEU A 34 -13.60 -5.71 2.55
N GLN A 35 -14.55 -5.98 1.64
CA GLN A 35 -15.90 -6.42 2.00
C GLN A 35 -15.88 -7.76 2.76
N THR A 36 -15.08 -8.72 2.30
CA THR A 36 -14.90 -10.03 2.95
C THR A 36 -14.39 -9.88 4.39
N LEU A 37 -13.54 -8.87 4.63
CA LEU A 37 -13.03 -8.53 5.96
C LEU A 37 -13.96 -7.62 6.77
N GLY A 38 -15.12 -7.21 6.23
CA GLY A 38 -16.04 -6.27 6.86
C GLY A 38 -15.49 -4.83 6.95
N ILE A 39 -14.47 -4.50 6.17
CA ILE A 39 -13.79 -3.21 6.20
C ILE A 39 -14.52 -2.22 5.30
N ARG A 40 -14.97 -1.12 5.89
CA ARG A 40 -15.52 0.02 5.13
C ARG A 40 -14.41 1.00 4.80
N LYS A 41 -14.02 1.07 3.52
CA LYS A 41 -13.11 2.12 3.04
C LYS A 41 -13.85 3.44 2.80
N PRO A 42 -13.21 4.59 3.01
CA PRO A 42 -13.74 5.85 2.57
C PRO A 42 -13.78 5.95 1.03
N PRO A 43 -14.58 6.88 0.46
CA PRO A 43 -14.55 7.20 -0.96
C PRO A 43 -13.14 7.62 -1.41
N LEU A 44 -12.74 7.28 -2.64
CA LEU A 44 -11.41 7.67 -3.15
C LEU A 44 -11.25 9.20 -3.22
N THR A 45 -12.35 9.93 -3.43
CA THR A 45 -12.40 11.39 -3.46
C THR A 45 -12.04 12.05 -2.14
N THR A 46 -12.13 11.33 -1.02
CA THR A 46 -11.77 11.85 0.31
C THR A 46 -10.36 11.46 0.74
N ILE A 47 -9.64 10.67 -0.07
CA ILE A 47 -8.27 10.24 0.22
C ILE A 47 -7.32 11.25 -0.44
N GLU A 48 -6.67 12.09 0.36
CA GLU A 48 -5.79 13.15 -0.19
C GLU A 48 -4.46 12.62 -0.71
N LYS A 49 -3.85 11.63 -0.02
CA LYS A 49 -2.53 11.09 -0.37
C LYS A 49 -2.47 9.58 -0.25
N SER A 50 -2.93 9.05 0.87
CA SER A 50 -2.96 7.62 1.11
C SER A 50 -4.03 7.26 2.13
N TRP A 51 -4.44 6.01 2.08
CA TRP A 51 -5.26 5.38 3.11
C TRP A 51 -4.62 4.04 3.45
N GLU A 52 -4.63 3.69 4.72
CA GLU A 52 -4.04 2.46 5.21
C GLU A 52 -5.02 1.80 6.16
N TYR A 53 -5.15 0.49 6.05
CA TYR A 53 -5.91 -0.31 7.00
C TYR A 53 -4.99 -1.33 7.67
N LYS A 54 -4.87 -1.16 8.99
CA LYS A 54 -4.08 -2.01 9.87
C LYS A 54 -5.03 -2.77 10.80
N ARG A 55 -4.78 -4.06 10.97
CA ARG A 55 -5.44 -4.89 11.98
C ARG A 55 -4.39 -5.30 13.00
N GLY A 56 -4.45 -4.68 14.19
CA GLY A 56 -3.35 -4.76 15.15
C GLY A 56 -2.09 -4.14 14.54
N GLU A 57 -1.00 -4.89 14.50
CA GLU A 57 0.30 -4.45 13.95
C GLU A 57 0.47 -4.77 12.45
N LYS A 58 -0.48 -5.50 11.84
CA LYS A 58 -0.38 -5.92 10.44
C LYS A 58 -1.12 -4.95 9.53
N LEU A 59 -0.41 -4.38 8.55
CA LEU A 59 -1.00 -3.67 7.43
C LEU A 59 -1.62 -4.69 6.47
N LEU A 60 -2.94 -4.61 6.26
CA LEU A 60 -3.67 -5.55 5.41
C LEU A 60 -4.02 -4.95 4.05
N ALA A 61 -4.26 -3.64 4.02
CA ALA A 61 -4.61 -2.93 2.80
C ALA A 61 -4.09 -1.50 2.84
N ALA A 62 -3.75 -0.97 1.67
CA ALA A 62 -3.44 0.44 1.50
C ALA A 62 -3.90 0.93 0.13
N ILE A 63 -4.27 2.20 0.08
CA ILE A 63 -4.55 2.97 -1.13
C ILE A 63 -3.52 4.09 -1.16
N GLN A 64 -2.93 4.34 -2.31
CA GLN A 64 -2.06 5.49 -2.53
C GLN A 64 -2.58 6.25 -3.74
N ILE A 65 -2.74 7.55 -3.57
CA ILE A 65 -3.07 8.44 -4.68
C ILE A 65 -1.76 8.99 -5.20
N GLU A 66 -1.39 8.60 -6.42
CA GLU A 66 -0.21 9.13 -7.09
C GLU A 66 -0.43 10.62 -7.43
N GLN A 67 0.65 11.35 -7.69
CA GLN A 67 0.59 12.77 -8.08
C GLN A 67 -0.24 13.01 -9.36
N SER A 68 -0.39 11.97 -10.19
CA SER A 68 -1.25 11.96 -11.38
C SER A 68 -2.74 11.80 -11.08
N GLY A 69 -3.13 11.63 -9.81
CA GLY A 69 -4.50 11.34 -9.38
C GLY A 69 -4.91 9.88 -9.52
N GLN A 70 -4.01 9.00 -9.98
CA GLN A 70 -4.30 7.57 -10.09
C GLN A 70 -4.20 6.89 -8.72
N ALA A 71 -5.24 6.15 -8.36
CA ALA A 71 -5.26 5.33 -7.15
C ALA A 71 -4.56 3.98 -7.39
N ARG A 72 -3.54 3.69 -6.59
CA ARG A 72 -2.89 2.39 -6.51
C ARG A 72 -3.36 1.65 -5.28
N PHE A 73 -3.68 0.38 -5.47
CA PHE A 73 -4.26 -0.48 -4.46
C PHE A 73 -3.25 -1.53 -4.05
N TYR A 74 -3.08 -1.72 -2.75
CA TYR A 74 -2.11 -2.63 -2.17
C TYR A 74 -2.80 -3.52 -1.14
N LEU A 75 -2.60 -4.83 -1.21
CA LEU A 75 -3.13 -5.81 -0.26
C LEU A 75 -2.06 -6.79 0.17
N ASP A 76 -2.16 -7.34 1.37
CA ASP A 76 -1.28 -8.42 1.78
C ASP A 76 -1.59 -9.69 0.96
N ALA A 77 -0.75 -10.03 -0.03
CA ALA A 77 -1.01 -11.17 -0.92
C ALA A 77 -1.00 -12.52 -0.21
N ARG A 78 -0.42 -12.62 0.99
CA ARG A 78 -0.48 -13.84 1.80
C ARG A 78 -1.92 -14.12 2.28
N GLN A 79 -2.81 -13.13 2.22
CA GLN A 79 -4.24 -13.29 2.46
C GLN A 79 -5.04 -13.61 1.18
N ILE A 80 -4.45 -13.40 -0.01
CA ILE A 80 -5.07 -13.70 -1.31
C ILE A 80 -4.73 -15.12 -1.76
N SER A 81 -3.54 -15.64 -1.39
CA SER A 81 -3.21 -17.06 -1.54
C SER A 81 -3.95 -17.93 -0.52
N VAL A 82 -5.26 -18.05 -0.69
CA VAL A 82 -6.05 -19.13 -0.13
C VAL A 82 -6.97 -19.65 -1.22
N ASN A 83 -6.42 -20.66 -1.92
CA ASN A 83 -7.07 -21.78 -2.62
C ASN A 83 -8.25 -21.48 -3.56
#